data_AF-K1U4I2-F1
#
_entry.id   AF-K1U4I2-F1
#
_cell.length_a   1.000
_cell.length_b   1.000
_cell.length_c   1.000
_cell.angle_alpha   90.00
_cell.angle_beta   90.00
_cell.angle_gamma   90.00
#
_symmetry.space_group_name_H-M   'P 1'
#
loop_
_entity.id
_entity.type
_entity.pdbx_description
1 polymer ?
#
loop_
_entity_poly.entity_id
_entity_poly.type
_entity_poly.pdbx_seq_one_letter_code
_entity_poly.pdbx_strand_id
1 'polypeptide(L)'
;MYNLREILRPTKAAALALRARLWVYAASPLFNGGYKEALSLTNHDGKRLFPDRDDNKWQTAKTHLEALLRFAEAHGMDLYYSKERDPHTSIYELFQHYNDEILWANGNNDYNDGVTAKMEARTIPGDIPSAMGNVGFYQNIVDLFFTNSGLDISEDPDYNENGFTNWVNVCNNKQHVDKHIFNMYVNREPRFLC
;
A
#
# COMPACT_ATOMS: atom_id res chain seq x y z
N MET A 1 -20.81 -13.74 -7.97
CA MET A 1 -19.73 -14.72 -7.68
C MET A 1 -18.68 -14.57 -8.78
N TYR A 2 -17.41 -14.31 -8.42
CA TYR A 2 -16.34 -14.06 -9.38
C TYR A 2 -15.92 -15.33 -10.13
N ASN A 3 -15.58 -15.19 -11.42
CA ASN A 3 -15.08 -16.32 -12.22
C ASN A 3 -13.56 -16.49 -12.03
N LEU A 4 -13.19 -17.28 -11.02
CA LEU A 4 -11.79 -17.51 -10.64
C LEU A 4 -10.97 -18.24 -11.72
N ARG A 5 -11.61 -18.91 -12.70
CA ARG A 5 -10.89 -19.58 -13.79
C ARG A 5 -10.27 -18.59 -14.78
N GLU A 6 -10.78 -17.36 -14.81
CA GLU A 6 -10.40 -16.34 -15.78
C GLU A 6 -9.65 -15.16 -15.12
N ILE A 7 -9.44 -15.20 -13.79
CA ILE A 7 -8.90 -14.08 -13.00
C ILE A 7 -7.49 -13.63 -13.42
N LEU A 8 -6.69 -14.57 -13.94
CA LEU A 8 -5.34 -14.30 -14.43
C LEU A 8 -5.31 -13.61 -15.78
N ARG A 9 -6.42 -13.59 -16.53
CA ARG A 9 -6.42 -13.01 -17.88
C ARG A 9 -6.31 -11.48 -17.77
N PRO A 10 -5.32 -10.85 -18.41
CA PRO A 10 -5.19 -9.41 -18.38
C PRO A 10 -6.41 -8.76 -19.04
N THR A 11 -7.08 -7.91 -18.30
CA THR A 11 -8.24 -7.13 -18.76
C THR A 11 -7.78 -5.81 -19.36
N LYS A 12 -8.71 -5.08 -20.00
CA LYS A 12 -8.46 -3.69 -20.41
C LYS A 12 -8.14 -2.80 -19.20
N ALA A 13 -8.77 -3.02 -18.04
CA ALA A 13 -8.44 -2.31 -16.81
C ALA A 13 -6.97 -2.55 -16.40
N ALA A 14 -6.50 -3.80 -16.41
CA ALA A 14 -5.12 -4.14 -16.09
C ALA A 14 -4.12 -3.43 -17.02
N ALA A 15 -4.39 -3.41 -18.33
CA ALA A 15 -3.54 -2.71 -19.30
C ALA A 15 -3.54 -1.19 -19.11
N LEU A 16 -4.70 -0.59 -18.81
CA LEU A 16 -4.82 0.83 -18.49
C LEU A 16 -4.06 1.19 -17.20
N ALA A 17 -4.16 0.34 -16.17
CA ALA A 17 -3.48 0.51 -14.90
C ALA A 17 -1.97 0.46 -15.04
N LEU A 18 -1.46 -0.54 -15.76
CA LEU A 18 -0.02 -0.65 -16.04
C LEU A 18 0.48 0.55 -16.84
N ARG A 19 -0.28 0.99 -17.87
CA ARG A 19 0.08 2.16 -18.67
C ARG A 19 0.11 3.44 -17.81
N ALA A 20 -0.90 3.66 -16.98
CA ALA A 20 -0.94 4.80 -16.08
C ALA A 20 0.24 4.79 -15.10
N ARG A 21 0.53 3.65 -14.48
CA ARG A 21 1.70 3.46 -13.61
C ARG A 21 2.99 3.79 -14.34
N LEU A 22 3.21 3.27 -15.55
CA LEU A 22 4.43 3.55 -16.32
C LEU A 22 4.60 5.04 -16.64
N TRP A 23 3.51 5.76 -16.92
CA TRP A 23 3.59 7.21 -17.14
C TRP A 23 3.86 8.00 -15.86
N VAL A 24 3.34 7.58 -14.71
CA VAL A 24 3.72 8.17 -13.41
C VAL A 24 5.21 7.96 -13.15
N TYR A 25 5.74 6.76 -13.41
CA TYR A 25 7.18 6.50 -13.33
C TYR A 25 7.95 7.39 -14.30
N ALA A 26 7.54 7.50 -15.55
CA ALA A 26 8.19 8.34 -16.56
C ALA A 26 8.18 9.84 -16.21
N ALA A 27 7.15 10.31 -15.48
CA ALA A 27 7.04 11.68 -14.99
C ALA A 27 7.82 11.94 -13.70
N SER A 28 8.13 10.90 -12.93
CA SER A 28 8.84 11.00 -11.65
C SER A 28 10.23 11.65 -11.79
N PRO A 29 10.75 12.30 -10.74
CA PRO A 29 12.07 12.95 -10.79
C PRO A 29 13.19 12.03 -11.29
N LEU A 30 13.15 10.74 -10.95
CA LEU A 30 14.17 9.77 -11.34
C LEU A 30 14.24 9.58 -12.86
N PHE A 31 13.08 9.46 -13.53
CA PHE A 31 13.01 9.21 -14.97
C PHE A 31 12.69 10.48 -15.80
N ASN A 32 12.60 11.63 -15.13
CA ASN A 32 12.27 12.92 -15.74
C ASN A 32 13.26 14.02 -15.38
N GLY A 33 14.55 13.68 -15.36
CA GLY A 33 15.65 14.64 -15.25
C GLY A 33 15.72 15.44 -13.95
N GLY A 34 15.23 14.88 -12.85
CA GLY A 34 15.28 15.48 -11.52
C GLY A 34 16.64 15.36 -10.81
N TYR A 35 17.54 14.52 -11.31
CA TYR A 35 18.86 14.27 -10.71
C TYR A 35 19.97 14.54 -11.74
N LYS A 36 20.85 15.50 -11.44
CA LYS A 36 21.89 15.96 -12.38
C LYS A 36 22.89 14.85 -12.68
N GLU A 37 23.22 14.04 -11.69
CA GLU A 37 24.14 12.91 -11.77
C GLU A 37 23.63 11.84 -12.74
N ALA A 38 22.31 11.62 -12.77
CA ALA A 38 21.67 10.66 -13.67
C ALA A 38 21.75 11.11 -15.14
N LEU A 39 21.75 12.43 -15.41
CA LEU A 39 21.79 12.96 -16.77
C LEU A 39 23.10 12.66 -17.50
N SER A 40 24.20 12.49 -16.79
CA SER A 40 25.50 12.09 -17.35
C SER A 40 25.68 10.58 -17.53
N LEU A 41 24.75 9.75 -17.04
CA LEU A 41 24.85 8.31 -17.16
C LEU A 41 24.60 7.87 -18.60
N THR A 42 25.57 7.14 -19.16
CA THR A 42 25.51 6.56 -20.49
C THR A 42 25.75 5.05 -20.42
N ASN A 43 25.17 4.30 -21.36
CA ASN A 43 25.53 2.90 -21.55
C ASN A 43 26.91 2.79 -22.22
N HIS A 44 27.39 1.56 -22.44
CA HIS A 44 28.67 1.31 -23.12
C HIS A 44 28.74 1.87 -24.55
N ASP A 45 27.60 2.15 -25.19
CA ASP A 45 27.52 2.74 -26.53
C ASP A 45 27.46 4.29 -26.51
N GLY A 46 27.56 4.91 -25.33
CA GLY A 46 27.46 6.36 -25.17
C GLY A 46 26.03 6.92 -25.19
N LYS A 47 24.99 6.06 -25.25
CA LYS A 47 23.58 6.49 -25.19
C LYS A 47 23.21 6.87 -23.75
N ARG A 48 22.66 8.08 -23.56
CA ARG A 48 22.13 8.52 -22.26
C ARG A 48 21.02 7.59 -21.77
N LEU A 49 21.10 7.19 -20.51
CA LEU A 49 20.11 6.32 -19.87
C LEU A 49 18.88 7.09 -19.38
N PHE A 50 19.05 8.37 -19.04
CA PHE A 50 18.00 9.22 -18.50
C PHE A 50 17.78 10.46 -19.38
N PRO A 51 16.52 10.79 -19.71
CA PRO A 51 16.18 11.94 -20.51
C PRO A 51 16.24 13.24 -19.69
N ASP A 52 16.30 14.37 -20.39
CA ASP A 52 16.10 15.67 -19.78
C ASP A 52 14.65 15.84 -19.27
N ARG A 53 14.46 16.81 -18.39
CA ARG A 53 13.17 17.11 -17.79
C ARG A 53 12.16 17.58 -18.84
N ASP A 54 10.98 16.98 -18.81
CA ASP A 54 9.81 17.38 -19.60
C ASP A 54 8.60 17.48 -18.68
N ASP A 55 8.12 18.70 -18.46
CA ASP A 55 6.98 18.98 -17.59
C ASP A 55 5.65 18.42 -18.15
N ASN A 56 5.56 18.17 -19.47
CA ASN A 56 4.35 17.61 -20.09
C ASN A 56 4.11 16.14 -19.71
N LYS A 57 5.12 15.43 -19.20
CA LYS A 57 4.95 14.04 -18.75
C LYS A 57 3.96 13.93 -17.59
N TRP A 58 3.89 14.92 -16.70
CA TRP A 58 2.89 14.94 -15.64
C TRP A 58 1.47 15.09 -16.18
N GLN A 59 1.28 15.93 -17.19
CA GLN A 59 -0.02 16.06 -17.85
C GLN A 59 -0.42 14.76 -18.57
N THR A 60 0.55 14.07 -19.17
CA THR A 60 0.34 12.77 -19.81
C THR A 60 -0.01 11.68 -18.78
N ALA A 61 0.70 11.62 -17.66
CA ALA A 61 0.42 10.71 -16.56
C ALA A 61 -0.99 10.94 -15.98
N LYS A 62 -1.35 12.21 -15.71
CA LYS A 62 -2.70 12.59 -15.28
C LYS A 62 -3.76 12.09 -16.25
N THR A 63 -3.58 12.33 -17.54
CA THR A 63 -4.53 11.92 -18.59
C THR A 63 -4.75 10.40 -18.58
N HIS A 64 -3.69 9.61 -18.39
CA HIS A 64 -3.80 8.16 -18.32
C HIS A 64 -4.40 7.64 -17.03
N LEU A 65 -4.17 8.31 -15.89
CA LEU A 65 -4.84 8.03 -14.62
C LEU A 65 -6.34 8.31 -14.73
N GLU A 66 -6.73 9.47 -15.27
CA GLU A 66 -8.15 9.81 -15.49
C GLU A 66 -8.83 8.81 -16.43
N ALA A 67 -8.15 8.37 -17.49
CA ALA A 67 -8.68 7.35 -18.39
C ALA A 67 -8.88 5.99 -17.70
N LEU A 68 -7.99 5.61 -16.77
CA LEU A 68 -8.15 4.42 -15.95
C LEU A 68 -9.36 4.56 -15.01
N LEU A 69 -9.44 5.65 -14.25
CA LEU A 69 -10.50 5.87 -13.27
C LEU A 69 -11.88 5.91 -13.93
N ARG A 70 -12.03 6.67 -15.04
CA ARG A 70 -13.28 6.68 -15.82
C ARG A 70 -13.65 5.30 -16.36
N PHE A 71 -12.66 4.51 -16.76
CA PHE A 71 -12.92 3.15 -17.23
C PHE A 71 -13.39 2.25 -16.08
N ALA A 72 -12.73 2.33 -14.91
CA ALA A 72 -13.10 1.59 -13.71
C ALA A 72 -14.53 1.92 -13.27
N GLU A 73 -14.85 3.20 -13.09
CA GLU A 73 -16.19 3.70 -12.74
C GLU A 73 -17.27 3.20 -13.71
N ALA A 74 -17.03 3.30 -15.03
CA ALA A 74 -17.97 2.88 -16.05
C ALA A 74 -18.21 1.36 -16.09
N HIS A 75 -17.35 0.56 -15.45
CA HIS A 75 -17.46 -0.90 -15.38
C HIS A 75 -17.75 -1.39 -13.96
N GLY A 76 -18.15 -0.50 -13.05
CA GLY A 76 -18.52 -0.86 -11.67
C GLY A 76 -17.34 -1.31 -10.81
N MET A 77 -16.12 -0.89 -11.17
CA MET A 77 -14.92 -1.11 -10.36
C MET A 77 -14.72 0.13 -9.47
N ASP A 78 -14.84 -0.04 -8.16
CA ASP A 78 -14.86 1.06 -7.18
C ASP A 78 -14.10 0.66 -5.92
N LEU A 79 -13.81 1.64 -5.06
CA LEU A 79 -13.20 1.41 -3.75
C LEU A 79 -14.05 0.46 -2.92
N TYR A 80 -13.38 -0.49 -2.27
CA TYR A 80 -14.03 -1.41 -1.37
C TYR A 80 -14.42 -0.71 -0.07
N TYR A 81 -15.63 -1.01 0.38
CA TYR A 81 -16.11 -0.65 1.71
C TYR A 81 -16.71 -1.88 2.36
N SER A 82 -16.39 -2.10 3.64
CA SER A 82 -17.13 -3.06 4.45
C SER A 82 -18.61 -2.68 4.49
N LYS A 83 -19.46 -3.63 4.84
CA LYS A 83 -20.92 -3.42 4.86
C LYS A 83 -21.31 -2.26 5.78
N GLU A 84 -20.66 -2.15 6.93
CA GLU A 84 -20.87 -1.09 7.92
C GLU A 84 -20.06 0.19 7.60
N ARG A 85 -19.21 0.15 6.57
CA ARG A 85 -18.29 1.23 6.17
C ARG A 85 -17.33 1.65 7.27
N ASP A 86 -17.07 0.75 8.22
CA ASP A 86 -16.02 0.92 9.22
C ASP A 86 -14.65 0.89 8.52
N PRO A 87 -13.80 1.93 8.68
CA PRO A 87 -12.52 2.00 7.98
C PRO A 87 -11.56 0.86 8.31
N HIS A 88 -11.49 0.43 9.58
CA HIS A 88 -10.63 -0.66 10.01
C HIS A 88 -11.02 -1.98 9.34
N THR A 89 -12.31 -2.28 9.37
CA THR A 89 -12.90 -3.44 8.72
C THR A 89 -12.72 -3.37 7.20
N SER A 90 -12.91 -2.20 6.58
CA SER A 90 -12.76 -2.03 5.13
C SER A 90 -11.34 -2.33 4.66
N ILE A 91 -10.31 -1.81 5.36
CA ILE A 91 -8.90 -2.09 5.04
C ILE A 91 -8.56 -3.56 5.26
N TYR A 92 -9.04 -4.16 6.36
CA TYR A 92 -8.82 -5.57 6.62
C TYR A 92 -9.43 -6.46 5.52
N GLU A 93 -10.72 -6.30 5.25
CA GLU A 93 -11.50 -7.08 4.29
C GLU A 93 -11.04 -6.88 2.83
N LEU A 94 -10.49 -5.71 2.49
CA LEU A 94 -9.92 -5.41 1.18
C LEU A 94 -8.93 -6.50 0.70
N PHE A 95 -8.15 -7.06 1.64
CA PHE A 95 -7.17 -8.12 1.36
C PHE A 95 -7.68 -9.54 1.67
N GLN A 96 -8.82 -9.69 2.36
CA GLN A 96 -9.39 -11.01 2.69
C GLN A 96 -10.36 -11.53 1.63
N HIS A 97 -10.94 -10.64 0.82
CA HIS A 97 -12.00 -10.98 -0.12
C HIS A 97 -11.70 -10.50 -1.53
N TYR A 98 -12.09 -11.30 -2.51
CA TYR A 98 -12.25 -10.79 -3.87
C TYR A 98 -13.32 -9.70 -3.85
N ASN A 99 -12.97 -8.55 -4.42
CA ASN A 99 -13.78 -7.36 -4.41
C ASN A 99 -13.61 -6.58 -5.73
N ASP A 100 -14.43 -5.57 -5.92
CA ASP A 100 -14.51 -4.81 -7.17
C ASP A 100 -13.41 -3.72 -7.30
N GLU A 101 -12.58 -3.52 -6.28
CA GLU A 101 -11.39 -2.64 -6.34
C GLU A 101 -10.21 -3.32 -7.05
N ILE A 102 -10.19 -4.65 -7.08
CA ILE A 102 -9.10 -5.44 -7.68
C ILE A 102 -9.09 -5.29 -9.20
N LEU A 103 -8.05 -4.62 -9.73
CA LEU A 103 -7.87 -4.45 -11.18
C LEU A 103 -7.30 -5.71 -11.86
N TRP A 104 -6.43 -6.43 -11.17
CA TRP A 104 -5.82 -7.69 -11.61
C TRP A 104 -5.19 -8.43 -10.42
N ALA A 105 -5.37 -9.74 -10.32
CA ALA A 105 -4.85 -10.54 -9.22
C ALA A 105 -4.29 -11.88 -9.68
N ASN A 106 -3.36 -12.41 -8.88
CA ASN A 106 -2.90 -13.79 -9.04
C ASN A 106 -3.93 -14.75 -8.41
N GLY A 107 -4.28 -15.81 -9.12
CA GLY A 107 -5.13 -16.89 -8.60
C GLY A 107 -4.37 -17.96 -7.80
N ASN A 108 -3.05 -17.83 -7.65
CA ASN A 108 -2.24 -18.78 -6.87
C ASN A 108 -2.60 -18.67 -5.39
N ASN A 109 -3.28 -19.68 -4.88
CA ASN A 109 -3.64 -19.81 -3.48
C ASN A 109 -2.75 -20.86 -2.80
N ASP A 110 -1.51 -20.47 -2.50
CA ASP A 110 -0.55 -21.30 -1.77
C ASP A 110 -0.41 -20.78 -0.33
N TYR A 111 -1.40 -21.12 0.49
CA TYR A 111 -1.39 -20.71 1.90
C TYR A 111 -0.31 -21.45 2.70
N ASN A 112 -0.14 -22.76 2.50
CA ASN A 112 0.70 -23.59 3.36
C ASN A 112 2.21 -23.33 3.20
N ASP A 113 2.74 -23.33 1.97
CA ASP A 113 4.19 -23.17 1.73
C ASP A 113 4.55 -21.70 1.46
N GLY A 114 3.80 -21.05 0.58
CA GLY A 114 4.02 -19.66 0.18
C GLY A 114 3.72 -18.64 1.28
N VAL A 115 2.53 -18.69 1.87
CA VAL A 115 2.11 -17.67 2.85
C VAL A 115 2.61 -18.04 4.24
N THR A 116 2.22 -19.17 4.82
CA THR A 116 2.54 -19.51 6.22
C THR A 116 4.03 -19.76 6.44
N ALA A 117 4.65 -20.64 5.66
CA ALA A 117 6.05 -21.02 5.90
C ALA A 117 7.08 -19.97 5.40
N LYS A 118 6.75 -19.19 4.36
CA LYS A 118 7.70 -18.22 3.78
C LYS A 118 7.39 -16.76 4.08
N MET A 119 6.12 -16.33 4.14
CA MET A 119 5.76 -14.94 4.40
C MET A 119 5.46 -14.69 5.88
N GLU A 120 4.39 -15.29 6.43
CA GLU A 120 3.91 -15.07 7.80
C GLU A 120 5.01 -15.38 8.82
N ALA A 121 5.65 -16.55 8.73
CA ALA A 121 6.76 -16.91 9.61
C ALA A 121 7.86 -15.82 9.65
N ARG A 122 8.07 -15.08 8.56
CA ARG A 122 9.08 -14.01 8.49
C ARG A 122 8.59 -12.66 8.99
N THR A 123 7.28 -12.43 9.06
CA THR A 123 6.66 -11.14 9.40
C THR A 123 5.98 -11.12 10.77
N ILE A 124 5.86 -12.26 11.46
CA ILE A 124 5.32 -12.32 12.82
C ILE A 124 6.43 -12.21 13.88
N PRO A 125 6.11 -11.76 15.12
CA PRO A 125 7.06 -11.67 16.23
C PRO A 125 7.78 -13.00 16.51
N GLY A 126 9.09 -12.94 16.74
CA GLY A 126 9.97 -14.11 16.89
C GLY A 126 9.61 -15.07 18.04
N ASP A 127 8.86 -14.61 19.04
CA ASP A 127 8.44 -15.42 20.18
C ASP A 127 7.18 -16.26 19.91
N ILE A 128 6.59 -16.15 18.71
CA ILE A 128 5.48 -17.01 18.29
C ILE A 128 6.04 -18.32 17.71
N PRO A 129 5.47 -19.49 18.01
CA PRO A 129 5.91 -20.75 17.43
C PRO A 129 6.00 -20.71 15.90
N SER A 130 7.14 -21.14 15.34
CA SER A 130 7.47 -21.09 13.90
C SER A 130 7.76 -19.70 13.31
N ALA A 131 7.83 -18.66 14.14
CA ALA A 131 8.27 -17.33 13.72
C ALA A 131 9.78 -17.26 13.49
N MET A 132 10.18 -16.33 12.62
CA MET A 132 11.56 -15.98 12.29
C MET A 132 11.86 -14.51 12.56
N GLY A 133 10.84 -13.63 12.63
CA GLY A 133 11.04 -12.21 12.97
C GLY A 133 11.96 -11.43 12.02
N ASN A 134 11.97 -11.76 10.73
CA ASN A 134 12.91 -11.18 9.76
C ASN A 134 12.52 -9.79 9.29
N VAL A 135 11.22 -9.49 9.25
CA VAL A 135 10.68 -8.21 8.78
C VAL A 135 10.39 -7.32 9.97
N GLY A 136 11.15 -6.24 10.08
CA GLY A 136 10.90 -5.16 11.03
C GLY A 136 10.82 -3.84 10.29
N PHE A 137 9.87 -3.00 10.67
CA PHE A 137 9.76 -1.64 10.15
C PHE A 137 10.70 -0.71 10.91
N TYR A 138 11.31 0.22 10.20
CA TYR A 138 12.05 1.31 10.80
C TYR A 138 11.08 2.32 11.42
N GLN A 139 11.53 3.06 12.44
CA GLN A 139 10.69 4.05 13.14
C GLN A 139 10.08 5.07 12.18
N ASN A 140 10.83 5.52 11.17
CA ASN A 140 10.32 6.46 10.18
C ASN A 140 9.10 5.93 9.40
N ILE A 141 8.91 4.62 9.25
CA ILE A 141 7.72 4.05 8.62
C ILE A 141 6.52 4.13 9.58
N VAL A 142 6.73 3.91 10.87
CA VAL A 142 5.69 4.10 11.91
C VAL A 142 5.22 5.55 11.93
N ASP A 143 6.14 6.48 11.79
CA ASP A 143 5.90 7.92 11.84
C ASP A 143 5.13 8.45 10.62
N LEU A 144 5.19 7.76 9.47
CA LEU A 144 4.48 8.15 8.23
C LEU A 144 2.95 8.07 8.33
N PHE A 145 2.42 7.33 9.31
CA PHE A 145 0.99 7.21 9.48
C PHE A 145 0.42 8.44 10.19
N PHE A 146 -0.80 8.82 9.88
CA PHE A 146 -1.45 9.93 10.57
C PHE A 146 -1.88 9.53 11.99
N THR A 147 -1.98 10.52 12.86
CA THR A 147 -2.68 10.37 14.15
C THR A 147 -4.18 10.22 13.92
N ASN A 148 -4.95 9.91 14.96
CA ASN A 148 -6.40 9.81 14.91
C ASN A 148 -7.10 11.14 14.56
N SER A 149 -6.41 12.28 14.70
CA SER A 149 -6.87 13.60 14.26
C SER A 149 -6.67 13.84 12.76
N GLY A 150 -5.95 12.93 12.07
CA GLY A 150 -5.63 13.02 10.65
C GLY A 150 -4.42 13.92 10.35
N LEU A 151 -3.62 14.25 11.36
CA LEU A 151 -2.42 15.07 11.24
C LEU A 151 -1.15 14.21 11.26
N ASP A 152 -0.08 14.74 10.67
CA ASP A 152 1.26 14.18 10.85
C ASP A 152 1.71 14.33 12.32
N ILE A 153 2.56 13.43 12.79
CA ILE A 153 3.03 13.43 14.18
C ILE A 153 3.78 14.71 14.59
N SER A 154 4.36 15.42 13.62
CA SER A 154 5.04 16.71 13.86
C SER A 154 4.09 17.90 13.94
N GLU A 155 2.85 17.72 13.49
CA GLU A 155 1.84 18.76 13.39
C GLU A 155 0.74 18.59 14.45
N ASP A 156 0.60 17.39 15.02
CA ASP A 156 -0.38 17.09 16.06
C ASP A 156 0.13 17.50 17.46
N PRO A 157 -0.45 18.52 18.10
CA PRO A 157 -0.05 18.95 19.44
C PRO A 157 -0.41 17.95 20.54
N ASP A 158 -1.36 17.04 20.28
CA ASP A 158 -1.82 16.05 21.25
C ASP A 158 -1.04 14.72 21.13
N TYR A 159 -0.15 14.59 20.13
CA TYR A 159 0.69 13.42 19.94
C TYR A 159 1.86 13.40 20.92
N ASN A 160 2.02 12.27 21.63
CA ASN A 160 3.18 12.01 22.48
C ASN A 160 3.54 10.52 22.43
N GLU A 161 4.65 10.20 21.77
CA GLU A 161 5.16 8.83 21.63
C GLU A 161 5.78 8.25 22.90
N ASN A 162 6.12 9.10 23.88
CA ASN A 162 6.87 8.67 25.06
C ASN A 162 5.99 7.89 26.03
N GLY A 163 6.52 6.76 26.53
CA GLY A 163 5.87 5.96 27.55
C GLY A 163 4.92 4.90 26.99
N PHE A 164 4.04 4.43 27.86
CA PHE A 164 3.18 3.28 27.61
C PHE A 164 1.76 3.56 28.05
N THR A 165 0.81 2.94 27.36
CA THR A 165 -0.60 2.95 27.72
C THR A 165 -1.20 1.54 27.72
N ASN A 166 -2.38 1.41 28.33
CA ASN A 166 -3.22 0.24 28.15
C ASN A 166 -4.23 0.57 27.06
N TRP A 167 -4.25 -0.20 25.97
CA TRP A 167 -5.01 0.09 24.77
C TRP A 167 -6.08 -0.97 24.52
N VAL A 168 -7.28 -0.54 24.15
CA VAL A 168 -8.33 -1.45 23.71
C VAL A 168 -8.08 -1.81 22.26
N ASN A 169 -7.89 -3.09 21.96
CA ASN A 169 -7.67 -3.56 20.60
C ASN A 169 -8.92 -3.32 19.73
N VAL A 170 -8.83 -2.37 18.79
CA VAL A 170 -9.93 -1.98 17.92
C VAL A 170 -10.16 -2.95 16.75
N CYS A 171 -9.17 -3.78 16.40
CA CYS A 171 -9.26 -4.74 15.29
C CYS A 171 -9.85 -6.10 15.73
N ASN A 172 -10.17 -6.30 17.02
CA ASN A 172 -10.73 -7.55 17.53
C ASN A 172 -12.08 -7.34 18.20
N ASN A 173 -13.07 -8.15 17.83
CA ASN A 173 -14.42 -8.17 18.41
C ASN A 173 -14.43 -8.35 19.94
N LYS A 174 -13.40 -8.97 20.51
CA LYS A 174 -13.29 -9.17 21.97
C LYS A 174 -12.91 -7.90 22.74
N GLN A 175 -12.46 -6.85 22.06
CA GLN A 175 -12.01 -5.57 22.66
C GLN A 175 -11.08 -5.78 23.86
N HIS A 176 -10.13 -6.70 23.70
CA HIS A 176 -9.15 -7.00 24.73
C HIS A 176 -8.30 -5.75 25.03
N VAL A 177 -8.02 -5.51 26.31
CA VAL A 177 -7.13 -4.42 26.73
C VAL A 177 -5.70 -4.92 26.73
N ASP A 178 -4.97 -4.58 25.68
CA ASP A 178 -3.55 -4.83 25.56
C ASP A 178 -2.79 -3.88 26.49
N LYS A 179 -2.01 -4.44 27.42
CA LYS A 179 -1.29 -3.66 28.43
C LYS A 179 0.09 -3.29 27.94
N HIS A 180 0.61 -2.15 28.42
CA HIS A 180 2.00 -1.73 28.20
C HIS A 180 2.36 -1.60 26.72
N ILE A 181 1.48 -0.96 25.95
CA ILE A 181 1.69 -0.65 24.53
C ILE A 181 2.36 0.71 24.41
N PHE A 182 3.40 0.82 23.57
CA PHE A 182 4.06 2.09 23.30
C PHE A 182 3.07 3.10 22.71
N ASN A 183 3.14 4.35 23.16
CA ASN A 183 2.18 5.37 22.75
C ASN A 183 2.22 5.70 21.25
N MET A 184 3.35 5.47 20.57
CA MET A 184 3.47 5.61 19.11
C MET A 184 2.56 4.66 18.31
N TYR A 185 2.07 3.57 18.92
CA TYR A 185 1.26 2.54 18.24
C TYR A 185 -0.24 2.69 18.45
N VAL A 186 -0.69 3.66 19.25
CA VAL A 186 -2.10 3.87 19.58
C VAL A 186 -2.61 5.17 18.98
N ASN A 187 -3.94 5.31 18.87
CA ASN A 187 -4.56 6.53 18.32
C ASN A 187 -3.97 6.92 16.95
N ARG A 188 -3.72 5.94 16.10
CA ARG A 188 -3.25 6.12 14.72
C ARG A 188 -4.42 5.92 13.75
N GLU A 189 -4.23 6.34 12.52
CA GLU A 189 -5.19 6.11 11.47
C GLU A 189 -5.46 4.60 11.19
N PRO A 190 -6.58 4.25 10.54
CA PRO A 190 -6.98 2.84 10.38
C PRO A 190 -5.94 1.93 9.73
N ARG A 191 -5.18 2.43 8.72
CA ARG A 191 -4.14 1.71 7.98
C ARG A 191 -2.94 1.27 8.83
N PHE A 192 -2.77 1.88 10.01
CA PHE A 192 -1.70 1.52 10.93
C PHE A 192 -2.12 0.39 11.87
N LEU A 193 -3.38 0.41 12.29
CA LEU A 193 -3.88 -0.48 13.32
C LEU A 193 -4.34 -1.82 12.74
N CYS A 194 -4.87 -1.79 11.50
CA CYS A 194 -5.17 -2.94 10.68
C CYS A 194 -4.66 -2.65 9.23
#